data_AF-X1P1Q9-F1
#
_entry.id   AF-X1P1Q9-F1
#
_cell.length_a   1.000
_cell.length_b   1.000
_cell.length_c   1.000
_cell.angle_alpha   90.00
_cell.angle_beta   90.00
_cell.angle_gamma   90.00
#
_symmetry.space_group_name_H-M   'P 1'
#
loop_
_entity.id
_entity.type
_entity.pdbx_description
1 polymer ?
#
loop_
_entity_poly.entity_id
_entity_poly.type
_entity_poly.pdbx_seq_one_letter_code
_entity_poly.pdbx_strand_id
1 'polypeptide(L)'
;LSQNQPRMLTWYHEPGVEMAIECLVCGGKGCRLCGNTGWIEILGAGMTHPQVLQRGGLDPEVYTSFTFGMGIDRLPMLRYRIDDTRLFYSSDLRFLRQF
;
A
#
# COMPACT_ATOMS: atom_id res chain seq x y z
N LEU A 1 16.35 -16.58 -13.84
CA LEU A 1 15.16 -17.26 -14.41
C LEU A 1 13.96 -16.71 -13.62
N SER A 2 13.17 -15.73 -14.02
CA SER A 2 12.70 -15.26 -15.33
C SER A 2 12.72 -13.72 -15.38
N GLN A 3 13.43 -13.15 -16.34
CA GLN A 3 13.39 -11.71 -16.68
C GLN A 3 12.34 -11.46 -17.77
N ASN A 4 11.09 -11.87 -17.58
CA ASN A 4 10.09 -11.73 -18.65
C ASN A 4 8.64 -11.56 -18.15
N GLN A 5 8.46 -10.67 -17.18
CA GLN A 5 7.15 -10.10 -16.88
C GLN A 5 7.17 -8.66 -17.38
N PRO A 6 6.25 -8.23 -18.27
CA PRO A 6 6.23 -6.86 -18.77
C PRO A 6 6.14 -5.90 -17.57
N ARG A 7 7.03 -4.90 -17.53
CA ARG A 7 7.14 -3.87 -16.46
C ARG A 7 5.91 -2.96 -16.44
N MET A 8 4.73 -3.49 -16.11
CA MET A 8 3.46 -2.77 -16.26
C MET A 8 2.95 -2.13 -14.96
N LEU A 9 3.61 -2.38 -13.81
CA LEU A 9 3.11 -1.93 -12.50
C LEU A 9 3.74 -0.63 -11.97
N THR A 10 4.82 -0.12 -12.57
CA THR A 10 5.56 1.04 -12.05
C THR A 10 5.54 2.25 -13.00
N TRP A 11 4.61 2.33 -13.94
CA TRP A 11 4.62 3.40 -14.95
C TRP A 11 4.53 4.82 -14.35
N TYR A 12 3.98 4.95 -13.14
CA TYR A 12 3.95 6.20 -12.38
C TYR A 12 5.21 6.46 -11.55
N HIS A 13 5.99 5.43 -11.20
CA HIS A 13 7.09 5.53 -10.24
C HIS A 13 8.37 4.85 -10.73
N GLU A 14 9.46 5.61 -10.88
CA GLU A 14 10.76 5.06 -11.21
C GLU A 14 11.87 5.79 -10.43
N PRO A 15 12.52 5.15 -9.43
CA PRO A 15 12.27 3.78 -8.91
C PRO A 15 11.00 3.66 -8.05
N GLY A 16 10.37 2.49 -8.11
CA GLY A 16 9.29 2.09 -7.20
C GLY A 16 9.79 1.22 -6.04
N VAL A 17 9.13 1.33 -4.90
CA VAL A 17 9.39 0.56 -3.68
C VAL A 17 8.07 0.09 -3.05
N GLU A 18 8.09 -1.12 -2.49
CA GLU A 18 7.03 -1.62 -1.63
C GLU A 18 7.49 -1.48 -0.17
N MET A 19 6.63 -0.98 0.72
CA MET A 19 6.95 -0.90 2.13
C MET A 19 6.07 -1.86 2.93
N ALA A 20 6.75 -2.74 3.67
CA ALA A 20 6.15 -3.65 4.61
C ALA A 20 6.46 -3.23 6.05
N ILE A 21 5.50 -3.46 6.94
CA ILE A 21 5.68 -3.30 8.38
C ILE A 21 5.69 -4.65 9.06
N GLU A 22 6.24 -4.69 10.26
CA GLU A 22 6.13 -5.87 11.11
C GLU A 22 4.66 -6.19 11.38
N CYS A 23 4.32 -7.48 11.32
CA CYS A 23 2.97 -7.95 11.56
C CYS A 23 2.50 -7.58 12.97
N LEU A 24 1.58 -6.62 13.07
CA LEU A 24 0.99 -6.14 14.33
C LEU A 24 0.21 -7.22 15.09
N VAL A 25 -0.15 -8.33 14.43
CA VAL A 25 -0.90 -9.44 15.04
C VAL A 25 0.04 -10.42 15.75
N CYS A 26 1.18 -10.76 15.15
CA CYS A 26 2.09 -11.77 15.70
C CYS A 26 3.42 -11.22 16.23
N GLY A 27 3.69 -9.92 16.06
CA GLY A 27 4.96 -9.29 16.44
C GLY A 27 6.13 -9.96 15.74
N GLY A 28 6.06 -10.09 14.42
CA GLY A 28 7.15 -10.62 13.60
C GLY A 28 7.36 -12.14 13.64
N LYS A 29 6.69 -12.88 14.53
CA LYS A 29 6.84 -14.36 14.67
C LYS A 29 6.40 -15.18 13.45
N GLY A 30 5.62 -14.59 12.54
CA GLY A 30 4.94 -15.31 11.46
C GLY A 30 3.57 -15.83 11.88
N CYS A 31 2.55 -15.60 11.04
CA CYS A 31 1.20 -16.15 11.21
C CYS A 31 0.51 -16.24 9.86
N ARG A 32 -0.70 -16.84 9.83
CA ARG A 32 -1.52 -16.96 8.62
C ARG A 32 -1.72 -15.62 7.89
N LEU A 33 -1.89 -14.54 8.64
CA LEU A 33 -2.19 -13.21 8.08
C LEU A 33 -1.01 -12.59 7.33
N CYS A 34 0.22 -12.79 7.79
CA CYS A 34 1.43 -12.32 7.11
C CYS A 34 2.11 -13.39 6.24
N GLY A 35 1.41 -14.50 5.96
CA GLY A 35 1.98 -15.61 5.18
C GLY A 35 3.21 -16.26 5.84
N ASN A 36 3.27 -16.25 7.17
CA ASN A 36 4.42 -16.71 7.97
C ASN A 36 5.74 -15.95 7.75
N THR A 37 5.72 -14.80 7.07
CA THR A 37 6.94 -13.99 6.84
C THR A 37 7.28 -13.09 8.02
N GLY A 38 6.28 -12.76 8.85
CA GLY A 38 6.41 -11.74 9.89
C GLY A 38 6.18 -10.30 9.39
N TRP A 39 6.04 -10.11 8.07
CA TRP A 39 5.90 -8.81 7.41
C TRP A 39 4.59 -8.69 6.64
N ILE A 40 4.01 -7.49 6.66
CA ILE A 40 2.79 -7.18 5.91
C ILE A 40 3.07 -5.94 5.07
N GLU A 41 2.88 -6.05 3.76
CA GLU A 41 2.88 -4.91 2.85
C GLU A 41 1.68 -4.00 3.15
N ILE A 42 1.93 -2.70 3.27
CA ILE A 42 0.91 -1.69 3.62
C ILE A 42 0.78 -0.62 2.55
N LEU A 43 1.89 -0.25 1.92
CA LEU A 43 1.93 0.89 1.01
C LEU A 43 2.98 0.65 -0.09
N GLY A 44 2.68 1.17 -1.28
CA GLY A 44 3.64 1.30 -2.37
C GLY A 44 4.06 2.76 -2.48
N ALA A 45 5.32 3.03 -2.76
CA ALA A 45 5.83 4.38 -2.93
C ALA A 45 6.92 4.45 -3.98
N GLY A 46 7.31 5.65 -4.40
CA GLY A 46 8.42 5.82 -5.31
C GLY A 46 8.55 7.23 -5.85
N MET A 47 9.67 7.46 -6.53
CA MET A 47 9.89 8.71 -7.25
C MET A 47 8.97 8.78 -8.45
N THR A 48 8.22 9.86 -8.59
CA THR A 48 7.28 10.00 -9.70
C THR A 48 8.03 10.09 -11.03
N HIS A 49 7.54 9.39 -12.05
CA HIS A 49 8.14 9.38 -13.37
C HIS A 49 8.08 10.79 -14.01
N PRO A 50 9.16 11.30 -14.64
CA PRO A 50 9.21 12.65 -15.22
C PRO A 50 8.08 12.99 -16.20
N GLN A 51 7.62 12.00 -17.00
CA GLN A 51 6.49 12.20 -17.91
C GLN A 51 5.17 12.55 -17.18
N VAL A 52 4.98 12.10 -15.95
CA VAL A 52 3.79 12.43 -15.15
C VAL A 52 3.87 13.87 -14.67
N LEU A 53 5.06 14.32 -14.24
CA LEU A 53 5.31 15.72 -13.88
C LEU A 53 5.09 16.66 -15.07
N GLN A 54 5.63 16.32 -16.24
CA GLN A 54 5.46 17.11 -17.47
C GLN A 54 3.98 17.24 -17.87
N ARG A 55 3.20 16.16 -17.74
CA ARG A 55 1.74 16.21 -17.99
C ARG A 55 0.99 17.08 -16.99
N GLY A 56 1.52 17.24 -15.78
CA GLY A 56 1.01 18.16 -14.76
C GLY A 56 1.48 19.61 -14.91
N GLY A 57 2.30 19.92 -15.93
CA GLY A 57 2.85 21.26 -16.14
C GLY A 57 4.06 21.61 -15.27
N LEU A 58 4.70 20.60 -14.66
CA LEU A 58 5.90 20.77 -13.84
C LEU A 58 7.15 20.32 -14.61
N ASP A 59 8.21 21.14 -14.55
CA ASP A 59 9.51 20.81 -15.12
C ASP A 59 10.26 19.81 -14.21
N PRO A 60 10.52 18.57 -14.68
CA PRO A 60 11.18 17.54 -13.88
C PRO A 60 12.65 17.84 -13.56
N GLU A 61 13.30 18.77 -14.26
CA GLU A 61 14.69 19.18 -13.94
C GLU A 61 14.74 20.15 -12.75
N VAL A 62 13.63 20.83 -12.47
CA VAL A 62 13.50 21.79 -11.36
C VAL A 62 12.79 21.15 -10.17
N TYR A 63 11.80 20.28 -10.43
CA TYR A 63 10.94 19.69 -9.41
C TYR A 63 11.03 18.17 -9.41
N THR A 64 11.40 17.62 -8.26
CA THR A 64 11.29 16.19 -7.98
C THR A 64 10.01 15.94 -7.18
N SER A 65 9.34 14.82 -7.43
CA SER A 65 8.19 14.41 -6.61
C SER A 65 8.31 12.96 -6.14
N PHE A 66 7.75 12.73 -4.96
CA PHE A 66 7.64 11.43 -4.33
C PHE A 66 6.17 11.16 -4.08
N THR A 67 5.75 9.97 -4.46
CA THR A 67 4.35 9.58 -4.49
C THR A 67 4.21 8.24 -3.82
N PHE A 68 3.16 8.08 -3.02
CA PHE A 68 2.84 6.86 -2.33
C PHE A 68 1.34 6.60 -2.36
N GLY A 69 0.98 5.32 -2.31
CA GLY A 69 -0.38 4.84 -2.26
C GLY A 69 -0.54 3.85 -1.10
N MET A 70 -1.63 4.00 -0.37
CA MET A 70 -1.96 3.14 0.76
C MET A 70 -3.47 2.86 0.76
N GLY A 71 -3.83 1.62 1.08
CA GLY A 71 -5.23 1.23 1.24
C GLY A 71 -5.79 1.73 2.56
N ILE A 72 -6.76 2.66 2.51
CA ILE A 72 -7.41 3.21 3.72
C ILE A 72 -8.12 2.12 4.54
N ASP A 73 -8.65 1.08 3.89
CA ASP A 73 -9.32 -0.03 4.58
C ASP A 73 -8.32 -0.97 5.27
N ARG A 74 -7.12 -1.12 4.70
CA ARG A 74 -6.13 -2.10 5.15
C ARG A 74 -5.57 -1.76 6.53
N LEU A 75 -5.34 -0.48 6.80
CA LEU A 75 -4.81 -0.01 8.08
C LEU A 75 -5.77 -0.26 9.26
N PRO A 76 -7.05 0.18 9.23
CA PRO A 76 -8.03 -0.13 10.27
C PRO A 76 -8.26 -1.63 10.43
N MET A 77 -8.28 -2.40 9.34
CA MET A 77 -8.40 -3.86 9.45
C MET A 77 -7.30 -4.47 10.31
N LEU A 78 -6.05 -4.04 10.12
CA LEU A 78 -4.93 -4.53 10.91
C LEU A 78 -4.94 -3.99 12.34
N ARG A 79 -5.30 -2.71 12.52
CA ARG A 79 -5.30 -2.06 13.84
C ARG A 79 -6.43 -2.54 14.74
N TYR A 80 -7.63 -2.67 14.19
CA TYR A 80 -8.84 -3.07 14.92
C TYR A 80 -9.18 -4.54 14.74
N ARG A 81 -8.34 -5.31 14.04
CA ARG A 81 -8.53 -6.75 13.77
C ARG A 81 -9.89 -7.03 13.13
N ILE A 82 -10.26 -6.19 12.15
CA ILE A 82 -11.48 -6.38 11.37
C ILE A 82 -11.15 -7.41 10.28
N ASP A 83 -11.82 -8.56 10.34
CA ASP A 83 -11.54 -9.69 9.44
C ASP A 83 -12.17 -9.53 8.05
N ASP A 84 -13.12 -8.60 7.89
CA ASP A 84 -13.92 -8.44 6.68
C ASP A 84 -14.06 -6.98 6.25
N THR A 85 -13.52 -6.66 5.09
CA THR A 85 -13.59 -5.31 4.49
C THR A 85 -15.03 -4.89 4.16
N ARG A 86 -15.94 -5.83 3.93
CA ARG A 86 -17.35 -5.52 3.60
C ARG A 86 -18.08 -4.80 4.72
N LEU A 87 -17.59 -4.92 5.96
CA LEU A 87 -18.15 -4.22 7.12
C LEU A 87 -18.03 -2.69 6.99
N PHE A 88 -17.04 -2.18 6.27
CA PHE A 88 -16.94 -0.73 6.00
C PHE A 88 -18.05 -0.23 5.05
N TYR A 89 -18.54 -1.10 4.17
CA TYR A 89 -19.52 -0.75 3.13
C TYR A 89 -20.95 -1.17 3.46
N SER A 90 -21.17 -1.94 4.53
CA SER A 90 -22.50 -2.45 4.91
C SER A 90 -23.37 -1.47 5.72
N SER A 91 -22.79 -0.36 6.18
CA SER A 91 -23.46 0.65 7.02
C SER A 91 -24.18 0.10 8.26
N ASP A 92 -23.68 -1.02 8.82
CA ASP A 92 -24.26 -1.63 10.01
C ASP A 92 -23.98 -0.77 11.26
N LEU A 93 -25.04 -0.25 11.89
CA LEU A 93 -24.93 0.56 13.11
C LEU A 93 -24.23 -0.16 14.27
N ARG A 94 -24.29 -1.50 14.33
CA ARG A 94 -23.60 -2.29 15.36
C ARG A 94 -22.08 -2.24 15.18
N PHE A 95 -21.62 -2.16 13.94
CA PHE A 95 -20.21 -2.00 13.62
C PHE A 95 -19.76 -0.56 13.84
N LEU A 96 -20.53 0.42 13.35
CA LEU A 96 -20.20 1.84 13.47
C LEU A 96 -20.10 2.36 14.92
N ARG A 97 -20.83 1.73 15.86
CA ARG A 97 -20.79 2.10 17.30
C ARG A 97 -19.56 1.58 18.06
N GLN A 98 -18.72 0.74 17.45
CA GLN A 98 -17.55 0.15 18.11
C GLN A 98 -16.31 1.04 18.06
N PHE A 99 -16.36 2.12 17.28
CA PHE A 99 -15.28 3.09 17.07
C PHE A 99 -15.75 4.50 17.42
#